data_AF-A0A957MY16-F1
#
_entry.id   AF-A0A957MY16-F1
#
_cell.length_a   1.000
_cell.length_b   1.000
_cell.length_c   1.000
_cell.angle_alpha   90.00
_cell.angle_beta   90.00
_cell.angle_gamma   90.00
#
_symmetry.space_group_name_H-M   'P 1'
#
loop_
_entity.id
_entity.type
_entity.pdbx_description
1 polymer ?
#
loop_
_entity_poly.entity_id
_entity_poly.type
_entity_poly.pdbx_seq_one_letter_code
_entity_poly.pdbx_strand_id
1 'polypeptide(L)'
;RGILAGHLAKLRGRQQANNWQSHRIHIAVSIASALQDTERLIELRRYFRAHAARNIRPDGSTFDFRLRDAIHYAVYTLQPQVETALLLEAAGLLAFDDRPDGTLARLRAGLDWLVPYAQGRRTHIEFETRKMPTDKKRAAAGVPGYSGKWDPAGARHLYWLAAYMDGTYLPIAKALASEPPQHLEACRGEATGLVAAKGAALPSR
;
A
#
# COMPACT_ATOMS: atom_id res chain seq x y z
N ARG A 1 -6.19 13.48 18.35
CA ARG A 1 -5.14 14.46 17.94
C ARG A 1 -3.72 14.07 18.40
N GLY A 2 -3.48 13.60 19.63
CA GLY A 2 -2.13 13.24 20.12
C GLY A 2 -1.39 12.14 19.32
N ILE A 3 -2.08 11.07 18.91
CA ILE A 3 -1.46 9.98 18.11
C ILE A 3 -0.97 10.49 16.75
N LEU A 4 -1.80 11.26 16.04
CA LEU A 4 -1.44 11.86 14.75
C LEU A 4 -0.20 12.77 14.89
N ALA A 5 -0.15 13.60 15.92
CA ALA A 5 1.00 14.46 16.19
C ALA A 5 2.29 13.64 16.40
N GLY A 6 2.22 12.52 17.12
CA GLY A 6 3.35 11.60 17.31
C GLY A 6 3.85 10.97 16.00
N HIS A 7 2.94 10.59 15.10
CA HIS A 7 3.32 10.10 13.77
C HIS A 7 3.95 11.21 12.91
N LEU A 8 3.38 12.41 12.90
CA LEU A 8 3.92 13.56 12.18
C LEU A 8 5.31 13.96 12.66
N ALA A 9 5.56 13.94 13.97
CA ALA A 9 6.88 14.20 14.53
C ALA A 9 7.94 13.21 13.98
N LYS A 10 7.59 11.93 13.88
CA LYS A 10 8.47 10.91 13.26
C LYS A 10 8.68 11.13 11.77
N LEU A 11 7.66 11.59 11.04
CA LEU A 11 7.74 11.88 9.60
C LEU A 11 8.57 13.13 9.28
N ARG A 12 8.48 14.15 10.14
CA ARG A 12 9.29 15.38 10.08
C ARG A 12 10.77 15.12 10.38
N GLY A 13 11.07 14.05 11.11
CA GLY A 13 12.42 13.56 11.36
C GLY A 13 13.03 12.79 10.19
N ARG A 14 13.92 11.83 10.51
CA ARG A 14 14.62 11.03 9.49
C ARG A 14 13.66 10.11 8.74
N GLN A 15 13.47 10.40 7.45
CA GLN A 15 12.69 9.57 6.55
C GLN A 15 13.48 8.31 6.14
N GLN A 16 12.83 7.16 6.23
CA GLN A 16 13.39 5.85 5.86
C GLN A 16 12.73 5.35 4.59
N ALA A 17 13.44 4.57 3.78
CA ALA A 17 12.90 4.02 2.54
C ALA A 17 12.20 2.66 2.72
N ASN A 18 12.03 2.16 3.95
CA ASN A 18 11.56 0.80 4.25
C ASN A 18 10.04 0.73 4.51
N ASN A 19 9.54 -0.50 4.65
CA ASN A 19 8.14 -0.82 4.94
C ASN A 19 7.59 -0.14 6.20
N TRP A 20 8.45 0.08 7.21
CA TRP A 20 8.05 0.79 8.43
C TRP A 20 7.56 2.20 8.13
N GLN A 21 8.20 2.88 7.18
CA GLN A 21 7.75 4.19 6.74
C GLN A 21 6.45 4.11 5.92
N SER A 22 6.26 3.06 5.09
CA SER A 22 4.99 2.82 4.41
C SER A 22 3.82 2.72 5.40
N HIS A 23 3.96 1.89 6.43
CA HIS A 23 2.93 1.74 7.48
C HIS A 23 2.75 3.03 8.30
N ARG A 24 3.83 3.73 8.63
CA ARG A 24 3.75 4.97 9.41
C ARG A 24 2.95 6.05 8.67
N ILE A 25 3.17 6.18 7.36
CA ILE A 25 2.45 7.12 6.50
C ILE A 25 0.99 6.68 6.42
N HIS A 26 0.71 5.40 6.14
CA HIS A 26 -0.66 4.90 6.07
C HIS A 26 -1.43 5.18 7.37
N ILE A 27 -0.89 4.81 8.53
CA ILE A 27 -1.54 5.08 9.83
C ILE A 27 -1.85 6.57 10.01
N ALA A 28 -0.90 7.46 9.69
CA ALA A 28 -1.11 8.89 9.81
C ALA A 28 -2.20 9.42 8.86
N VAL A 29 -2.22 8.93 7.61
CA VAL A 29 -3.23 9.28 6.61
C VAL A 29 -4.61 8.76 7.02
N SER A 30 -4.71 7.52 7.52
CA SER A 30 -5.97 6.96 7.99
C SER A 30 -6.54 7.74 9.17
N ILE A 31 -5.69 8.12 10.14
CA ILE A 31 -6.12 8.96 11.26
C ILE A 31 -6.56 10.35 10.78
N ALA A 32 -5.78 10.99 9.91
CA ALA A 32 -6.14 12.31 9.38
C ALA A 32 -7.43 12.27 8.54
N SER A 33 -7.63 11.19 7.77
CA SER A 33 -8.85 10.95 6.98
C SER A 33 -10.06 10.77 7.88
N ALA A 34 -9.95 9.94 8.92
CA ALA A 34 -11.01 9.72 9.91
C ALA A 34 -11.38 11.00 10.68
N LEU A 35 -10.40 11.89 10.90
CA LEU A 35 -10.61 13.20 11.53
C LEU A 35 -11.03 14.30 10.54
N GLN A 36 -11.12 14.00 9.23
CA GLN A 36 -11.35 14.97 8.16
C GLN A 36 -10.38 16.17 8.20
N ASP A 37 -9.14 15.92 8.66
CA ASP A 37 -8.11 16.92 8.84
C ASP A 37 -7.36 17.19 7.51
N THR A 38 -8.00 18.00 6.67
CA THR A 38 -7.51 18.30 5.30
C THR A 38 -6.12 18.93 5.31
N GLU A 39 -5.81 19.79 6.29
CA GLU A 39 -4.49 20.41 6.42
C GLU A 39 -3.41 19.34 6.62
N ARG A 40 -3.65 18.37 7.50
CA ARG A 40 -2.70 17.27 7.74
C ARG A 40 -2.63 16.30 6.58
N LEU A 41 -3.72 16.05 5.86
CA LEU A 41 -3.68 15.23 4.65
C LEU A 41 -2.82 15.86 3.55
N ILE A 42 -2.87 17.18 3.37
CA ILE A 42 -2.01 17.90 2.42
C ILE A 42 -0.53 17.75 2.80
N GLU A 43 -0.19 17.85 4.09
CA GLU A 43 1.17 17.61 4.59
C GLU A 43 1.60 16.16 4.34
N LEU A 44 0.76 15.19 4.71
CA LEU A 44 1.03 13.76 4.60
C LEU A 44 1.20 13.29 3.15
N ARG A 45 0.46 13.88 2.21
CA ARG A 45 0.65 13.62 0.77
C ARG A 45 2.09 13.88 0.34
N ARG A 46 2.75 14.92 0.86
CA ARG A 46 4.15 15.22 0.50
C ARG A 46 5.09 14.11 0.98
N TYR A 47 4.90 13.60 2.19
CA TYR A 47 5.67 12.47 2.71
C TYR A 47 5.41 11.19 1.94
N PHE A 48 4.15 10.93 1.58
CA PHE A 48 3.78 9.78 0.76
C PHE A 48 4.49 9.78 -0.59
N ARG A 49 4.42 10.90 -1.34
CA ARG A 49 5.11 11.03 -2.64
C ARG A 49 6.61 10.82 -2.53
N ALA A 50 7.24 11.48 -1.55
CA ALA A 50 8.67 11.36 -1.31
C ALA A 50 9.09 9.94 -0.91
N HIS A 51 8.23 9.22 -0.19
CA HIS A 51 8.47 7.84 0.21
C HIS A 51 8.34 6.88 -0.97
N ALA A 52 7.28 6.96 -1.75
CA ALA A 52 7.08 6.10 -2.93
C ALA A 52 8.28 6.16 -3.89
N ALA A 53 8.81 7.36 -4.13
CA ALA A 53 10.00 7.58 -4.97
C ALA A 53 11.30 6.98 -4.39
N ARG A 54 11.43 6.87 -3.07
CA ARG A 54 12.63 6.28 -2.41
C ARG A 54 12.52 4.79 -2.19
N ASN A 55 11.30 4.31 -1.95
CA ASN A 55 11.01 2.92 -1.60
C ASN A 55 11.00 2.01 -2.83
N ILE A 56 10.37 2.47 -3.91
CA ILE A 56 10.22 1.70 -5.15
C ILE A 56 11.32 2.12 -6.12
N ARG A 57 12.13 1.15 -6.54
CA ARG A 57 13.31 1.38 -7.38
C ARG A 57 12.92 1.60 -8.84
N PRO A 58 13.87 2.02 -9.71
CA PRO A 58 13.62 2.13 -11.14
C PRO A 58 13.13 0.82 -11.80
N ASP A 59 13.54 -0.34 -11.29
CA ASP A 59 13.12 -1.66 -11.77
C ASP A 59 11.77 -2.14 -11.18
N GLY A 60 11.10 -1.32 -10.37
CA GLY A 60 9.85 -1.66 -9.67
C GLY A 60 10.04 -2.44 -8.37
N SER A 61 11.21 -3.02 -8.11
CA SER A 61 11.44 -3.73 -6.84
C SER A 61 11.42 -2.79 -5.64
N THR A 62 10.93 -3.27 -4.49
CA THR A 62 10.90 -2.46 -3.26
C THR A 62 12.23 -2.53 -2.50
N PHE A 63 12.50 -1.52 -1.69
CA PHE A 63 13.70 -1.44 -0.86
C PHE A 63 13.88 -2.69 0.02
N ASP A 64 12.84 -3.11 0.75
CA ASP A 64 12.93 -4.27 1.65
C ASP A 64 13.07 -5.60 0.91
N PHE A 65 12.45 -5.76 -0.27
CA PHE A 65 12.69 -6.95 -1.10
C PHE A 65 14.19 -7.07 -1.40
N ARG A 66 14.83 -5.98 -1.85
CA ARG A 66 16.27 -6.01 -2.17
C ARG A 66 17.18 -6.23 -0.97
N LEU A 67 16.74 -5.81 0.21
CA LEU A 67 17.49 -5.97 1.45
C LEU A 67 17.36 -7.38 2.04
N ARG A 68 16.16 -7.97 1.95
CA ARG A 68 15.78 -9.18 2.69
C ARG A 68 15.64 -10.42 1.80
N ASP A 69 15.54 -10.21 0.49
CA ASP A 69 15.33 -11.24 -0.52
C ASP A 69 14.00 -11.97 -0.34
N ALA A 70 12.93 -11.19 -0.18
CA ALA A 70 11.64 -11.68 0.28
C ALA A 70 10.48 -10.91 -0.36
N ILE A 71 9.69 -11.58 -1.22
CA ILE A 71 8.50 -11.00 -1.86
C ILE A 71 7.43 -10.67 -0.83
N HIS A 72 7.37 -11.42 0.28
CA HIS A 72 6.53 -11.06 1.41
C HIS A 72 6.71 -9.59 1.80
N TYR A 73 7.95 -9.09 1.81
CA TYR A 73 8.25 -7.69 2.12
C TYR A 73 7.91 -6.71 0.98
N ALA A 74 7.86 -7.16 -0.28
CA ALA A 74 7.30 -6.34 -1.35
C ALA A 74 5.80 -6.11 -1.14
N VAL A 75 5.03 -7.17 -0.86
CA VAL A 75 3.60 -7.07 -0.55
C VAL A 75 3.35 -6.21 0.68
N TYR A 76 4.05 -6.50 1.78
CA TYR A 76 3.95 -5.78 3.05
C TYR A 76 4.31 -4.28 2.91
N THR A 77 5.12 -3.94 1.90
CA THR A 77 5.49 -2.55 1.60
C THR A 77 4.47 -1.84 0.70
N LEU A 78 3.96 -2.53 -0.32
CA LEU A 78 3.09 -1.95 -1.35
C LEU A 78 1.66 -1.77 -0.85
N GLN A 79 1.13 -2.71 -0.06
CA GLN A 79 -0.24 -2.66 0.46
C GLN A 79 -0.57 -1.35 1.18
N PRO A 80 0.17 -0.94 2.25
CA PRO A 80 -0.11 0.33 2.92
C PRO A 80 0.07 1.56 2.00
N GLN A 81 0.88 1.46 0.95
CA GLN A 81 1.03 2.55 -0.01
C GLN A 81 -0.17 2.66 -0.97
N VAL A 82 -0.75 1.54 -1.41
CA VAL A 82 -1.99 1.53 -2.20
C VAL A 82 -3.17 2.00 -1.35
N GLU A 83 -3.29 1.53 -0.09
CA GLU A 83 -4.31 2.02 0.85
C GLU A 83 -4.20 3.54 1.06
N THR A 84 -2.98 4.05 1.22
CA THR A 84 -2.72 5.50 1.33
C THR A 84 -3.15 6.25 0.06
N ALA A 85 -2.86 5.70 -1.13
CA ALA A 85 -3.24 6.32 -2.39
C ALA A 85 -4.76 6.43 -2.53
N LEU A 86 -5.50 5.37 -2.18
CA LEU A 86 -6.96 5.35 -2.18
C LEU A 86 -7.56 6.39 -1.21
N LEU A 87 -7.03 6.50 0.01
CA LEU A 87 -7.49 7.51 0.98
C LEU A 87 -7.22 8.95 0.52
N LEU A 88 -6.06 9.20 -0.07
CA LEU A 88 -5.72 10.52 -0.60
C LEU A 88 -6.54 10.87 -1.84
N GLU A 89 -6.88 9.89 -2.67
CA GLU A 89 -7.78 10.08 -3.82
C GLU A 89 -9.20 10.38 -3.37
N ALA A 90 -9.75 9.62 -2.42
CA ALA A 90 -11.07 9.88 -1.84
C ALA A 90 -11.19 11.27 -1.18
N ALA A 91 -10.07 11.83 -0.71
CA ALA A 91 -9.98 13.19 -0.19
C ALA A 91 -9.80 14.28 -1.26
N GLY A 92 -9.73 13.92 -2.55
CA GLY A 92 -9.46 14.85 -3.66
C GLY A 92 -8.02 15.37 -3.72
N LEU A 93 -7.09 14.71 -3.03
CA LEU A 93 -5.70 15.13 -2.89
C LEU A 93 -4.74 14.32 -3.78
N LEU A 94 -5.19 13.23 -4.37
CA LEU A 94 -4.48 12.48 -5.39
C LEU A 94 -5.44 12.25 -6.55
N ALA A 95 -4.92 12.20 -7.78
CA ALA A 95 -5.72 11.84 -8.95
C ALA A 95 -5.11 10.59 -9.58
N PHE A 96 -5.95 9.69 -10.05
CA PHE A 96 -5.51 8.48 -10.77
C PHE A 96 -5.35 8.69 -12.28
N ASP A 97 -5.65 9.90 -12.75
CA ASP A 97 -5.39 10.35 -14.12
C ASP A 97 -3.97 10.90 -14.30
N ASP A 98 -3.45 10.78 -15.52
CA ASP A 98 -2.04 10.81 -15.92
C ASP A 98 -1.34 12.18 -15.72
N ARG A 99 -1.16 12.57 -14.46
CA ARG A 99 -0.55 13.84 -14.06
C ARG A 99 0.93 13.68 -13.67
N PRO A 100 1.75 14.73 -13.85
CA PRO A 100 3.21 14.63 -13.90
C PRO A 100 3.91 14.31 -12.57
N ASP A 101 3.18 14.02 -11.49
CA ASP A 101 3.81 13.81 -10.17
C ASP A 101 4.49 12.43 -10.03
N GLY A 102 4.25 11.51 -10.97
CA GLY A 102 4.90 10.21 -11.09
C GLY A 102 4.64 9.25 -9.92
N THR A 103 3.82 9.62 -8.94
CA THR A 103 3.61 8.79 -7.73
C THR A 103 2.82 7.55 -8.06
N LEU A 104 1.75 7.70 -8.85
CA LEU A 104 0.96 6.57 -9.30
C LEU A 104 1.75 5.68 -10.27
N ALA A 105 2.48 6.27 -11.22
CA ALA A 105 3.37 5.52 -12.10
C ALA A 105 4.40 4.70 -11.31
N ARG A 106 4.91 5.26 -10.20
CA ARG A 106 5.82 4.55 -9.30
C ARG A 106 5.14 3.38 -8.59
N LEU A 107 3.90 3.55 -8.10
CA LEU A 107 3.14 2.44 -7.52
C LEU A 107 2.84 1.35 -8.53
N ARG A 108 2.38 1.73 -9.74
CA ARG A 108 2.15 0.80 -10.86
C ARG A 108 3.41 0.00 -11.17
N ALA A 109 4.57 0.64 -11.28
CA ALA A 109 5.85 -0.06 -11.49
C ALA A 109 6.13 -1.11 -10.40
N GLY A 110 5.80 -0.82 -9.14
CA GLY A 110 5.93 -1.79 -8.04
C GLY A 110 4.95 -2.97 -8.13
N LEU A 111 3.70 -2.68 -8.50
CA LEU A 111 2.67 -3.69 -8.71
C LEU A 111 2.99 -4.58 -9.92
N ASP A 112 3.40 -3.98 -11.03
CA ASP A 112 3.77 -4.62 -12.29
C ASP A 112 4.97 -5.55 -12.13
N TRP A 113 5.97 -5.11 -11.33
CA TRP A 113 7.11 -5.95 -10.97
C TRP A 113 6.70 -7.23 -10.24
N LEU A 114 5.64 -7.18 -9.43
CA LEU A 114 5.13 -8.32 -8.67
C LEU A 114 4.25 -9.26 -9.51
N VAL A 115 3.66 -8.79 -10.62
CA VAL A 115 2.67 -9.53 -11.43
C VAL A 115 3.16 -10.92 -11.86
N PRO A 116 4.39 -11.12 -12.37
CA PRO A 116 4.84 -12.45 -12.78
C PRO A 116 4.84 -13.47 -11.63
N TYR A 117 5.11 -13.01 -10.40
CA TYR A 117 5.09 -13.88 -9.22
C TYR A 117 3.66 -14.18 -8.79
N ALA A 118 2.80 -13.15 -8.75
CA ALA A 118 1.40 -13.29 -8.39
C ALA A 118 0.63 -14.23 -9.34
N GLN A 119 0.99 -14.23 -10.62
CA GLN A 119 0.42 -15.14 -11.63
C GLN A 119 1.08 -16.52 -11.66
N GLY A 120 2.07 -16.79 -10.80
CA GLY A 120 2.83 -18.04 -10.80
C GLY A 120 3.76 -18.24 -12.01
N ARG A 121 3.88 -17.25 -12.91
CA ARG A 121 4.81 -17.28 -14.06
C ARG A 121 6.28 -17.22 -13.62
N ARG A 122 6.54 -16.67 -12.43
CA ARG A 122 7.84 -16.70 -11.74
C ARG A 122 7.65 -17.18 -10.32
N THR A 123 8.66 -17.85 -9.79
CA THR A 123 8.71 -18.33 -8.41
C THR A 123 9.86 -17.67 -7.67
N HIS A 124 9.74 -17.58 -6.34
CA HIS A 124 10.79 -17.04 -5.48
C HIS A 124 10.94 -17.90 -4.24
N ILE A 125 12.19 -18.18 -3.84
CA ILE A 125 12.49 -18.77 -2.54
C ILE A 125 12.75 -17.62 -1.58
N GLU A 126 11.84 -17.42 -0.64
CA GLU A 126 11.94 -16.39 0.37
C GLU A 126 13.23 -16.59 1.17
N PHE A 127 13.95 -15.48 1.37
CA PHE A 127 15.09 -15.40 2.26
C PHE A 127 16.31 -16.22 1.81
N GLU A 128 16.42 -16.61 0.53
CA GLU A 128 17.52 -17.43 0.03
C GLU A 128 18.89 -16.76 0.27
N THR A 129 19.03 -15.49 -0.11
CA THR A 129 20.26 -14.71 0.06
C THR A 129 20.30 -13.85 1.33
N ARG A 130 19.47 -14.17 2.34
CA ARG A 130 19.32 -13.48 3.66
C ARG A 130 20.53 -12.64 4.07
N LYS A 131 20.41 -11.32 3.93
CA LYS A 131 21.47 -10.38 4.37
C LYS A 131 21.27 -9.89 5.80
N MET A 132 20.02 -9.79 6.25
CA MET A 132 19.68 -9.22 7.55
C MET A 132 19.96 -10.23 8.70
N PRO A 133 20.73 -9.85 9.74
CA PRO A 133 20.99 -10.71 10.88
C PRO A 133 19.74 -11.19 11.60
N THR A 134 18.70 -10.35 11.67
CA THR A 134 17.41 -10.72 12.28
C THR A 134 16.71 -11.83 11.52
N ASP A 135 16.79 -11.83 10.19
CA ASP A 135 16.10 -12.80 9.34
C ASP A 135 16.83 -14.15 9.39
N LYS A 136 18.17 -14.12 9.49
CA LYS A 136 18.98 -15.32 9.80
C LYS A 136 18.61 -15.94 11.14
N LYS A 137 18.46 -15.14 12.19
CA LYS A 137 18.06 -15.62 13.53
C LYS A 137 16.67 -16.24 13.52
N ARG A 138 15.69 -15.61 12.86
CA ARG A 138 14.32 -16.13 12.76
C ARG A 138 14.26 -17.43 11.98
N ALA A 139 15.01 -17.53 10.89
CA ALA A 139 15.13 -18.77 10.14
C ALA A 139 15.77 -19.90 10.96
N ALA A 140 16.88 -19.62 11.66
CA ALA A 140 17.54 -20.60 12.53
C ALA A 140 16.64 -21.07 13.69
N ALA A 141 15.75 -20.20 14.16
CA ALA A 141 14.75 -20.51 15.17
C ALA A 141 13.49 -21.20 14.59
N GLY A 142 13.44 -21.50 13.28
CA GLY A 142 12.30 -22.17 12.65
C GLY A 142 11.03 -21.31 12.60
N VAL A 143 11.13 -19.98 12.69
CA VAL A 143 9.96 -19.10 12.64
C VAL A 143 9.26 -19.26 11.29
N PRO A 144 7.94 -19.58 11.28
CA PRO A 144 7.19 -19.73 10.04
C PRO A 144 7.30 -18.50 9.15
N GLY A 145 7.41 -18.73 7.84
CA GLY A 145 7.48 -17.68 6.83
C GLY A 145 8.86 -17.05 6.64
N TYR A 146 9.92 -17.57 7.26
CA TYR A 146 11.31 -17.11 7.05
C TYR A 146 12.12 -18.00 6.11
N SER A 147 11.48 -18.90 5.37
CA SER A 147 12.09 -19.78 4.36
C SER A 147 11.02 -20.33 3.42
N GLY A 148 11.46 -20.99 2.34
CA GLY A 148 10.60 -21.72 1.43
C GLY A 148 10.07 -20.87 0.27
N LYS A 149 9.27 -21.49 -0.58
CA LYS A 149 8.69 -20.82 -1.75
C LYS A 149 7.63 -19.80 -1.31
N TRP A 150 7.66 -18.61 -1.90
CA TRP A 150 6.62 -17.62 -1.70
C TRP A 150 5.27 -18.11 -2.25
N ASP A 151 4.20 -17.90 -1.48
CA ASP A 151 2.82 -18.23 -1.87
C ASP A 151 2.13 -17.02 -2.54
N PRO A 152 1.75 -17.11 -3.83
CA PRO A 152 1.01 -16.07 -4.52
C PRO A 152 -0.27 -15.60 -3.83
N ALA A 153 -0.96 -16.49 -3.09
CA ALA A 153 -2.18 -16.13 -2.38
C ALA A 153 -1.96 -15.02 -1.34
N GLY A 154 -0.71 -14.81 -0.90
CA GLY A 154 -0.32 -13.70 -0.02
C GLY A 154 -0.53 -12.32 -0.64
N ALA A 155 -0.63 -12.20 -1.98
CA ALA A 155 -0.85 -10.92 -2.66
C ALA A 155 -2.33 -10.62 -2.96
N ARG A 156 -3.28 -11.51 -2.61
CA ARG A 156 -4.71 -11.37 -2.98
C ARG A 156 -5.31 -10.03 -2.57
N HIS A 157 -5.05 -9.59 -1.34
CA HIS A 157 -5.62 -8.36 -0.80
C HIS A 157 -5.03 -7.12 -1.48
N LEU A 158 -3.71 -7.12 -1.70
CA LEU A 158 -3.02 -6.06 -2.43
C LEU A 158 -3.58 -5.88 -3.84
N TYR A 159 -3.79 -6.96 -4.61
CA TYR A 159 -4.30 -6.82 -5.98
C TYR A 159 -5.78 -6.45 -6.03
N TRP A 160 -6.58 -6.83 -5.05
CA TRP A 160 -7.92 -6.29 -4.92
C TRP A 160 -7.90 -4.79 -4.68
N LEU A 161 -7.09 -4.28 -3.75
CA LEU A 161 -6.86 -2.84 -3.55
C LEU A 161 -6.35 -2.14 -4.82
N ALA A 162 -5.39 -2.76 -5.51
CA ALA A 162 -4.85 -2.24 -6.76
C ALA A 162 -5.93 -2.12 -7.85
N ALA A 163 -6.88 -3.04 -7.92
CA ALA A 163 -7.99 -2.98 -8.87
C ALA A 163 -8.95 -1.81 -8.61
N TYR A 164 -9.04 -1.30 -7.38
CA TYR A 164 -9.77 -0.05 -7.10
C TYR A 164 -9.02 1.18 -7.61
N MET A 165 -7.69 1.15 -7.53
CA MET A 165 -6.82 2.24 -7.98
C MET A 165 -6.71 2.26 -9.51
N ASP A 166 -6.64 1.09 -10.13
CA ASP A 166 -6.48 0.89 -11.57
C ASP A 166 -7.12 -0.45 -11.99
N GLY A 167 -8.20 -0.37 -12.78
CA GLY A 167 -8.98 -1.52 -13.19
C GLY A 167 -8.21 -2.58 -13.98
N THR A 168 -7.03 -2.26 -14.53
CA THR A 168 -6.17 -3.22 -15.24
C THR A 168 -5.67 -4.35 -14.36
N TYR A 169 -5.64 -4.18 -13.03
CA TYR A 169 -5.25 -5.22 -12.08
C TYR A 169 -6.38 -6.20 -11.73
N LEU A 170 -7.62 -5.93 -12.13
CA LEU A 170 -8.78 -6.77 -11.78
C LEU A 170 -8.64 -8.24 -12.22
N PRO A 171 -8.13 -8.57 -13.42
CA PRO A 171 -7.92 -9.96 -13.81
C PRO A 171 -6.95 -10.71 -12.88
N ILE A 172 -5.91 -10.02 -12.40
CA ILE A 172 -4.92 -10.59 -11.47
C ILE A 172 -5.57 -10.81 -10.10
N ALA A 173 -6.34 -9.84 -9.61
CA ALA A 173 -7.07 -9.95 -8.35
C ALA A 173 -8.01 -11.17 -8.36
N LYS A 174 -8.81 -11.32 -9.42
CA LYS A 174 -9.76 -12.44 -9.60
C LYS A 174 -9.07 -13.80 -9.71
N ALA A 175 -7.88 -13.85 -10.32
CA ALA A 175 -7.10 -15.08 -10.39
C ALA A 175 -6.56 -15.51 -9.01
N LEU A 176 -6.27 -14.56 -8.13
CA LEU A 176 -5.79 -14.81 -6.76
C LEU A 176 -6.93 -15.11 -5.77
N ALA A 177 -8.08 -14.47 -5.95
CA ALA A 177 -9.31 -14.69 -5.19
C ALA A 177 -10.49 -14.19 -6.02
N SER A 178 -11.49 -15.07 -6.27
CA SER A 178 -12.64 -14.76 -7.12
C SER A 178 -13.43 -13.54 -6.66
N GLU A 179 -13.49 -13.33 -5.34
CA GLU A 179 -14.18 -12.23 -4.68
C GLU A 179 -13.20 -11.38 -3.84
N PRO A 180 -13.51 -10.09 -3.64
CA PRO A 180 -12.73 -9.22 -2.77
C PRO A 180 -12.81 -9.69 -1.30
N PRO A 181 -11.76 -9.47 -0.50
CA PRO A 181 -11.83 -9.66 0.95
C PRO A 181 -13.01 -8.90 1.55
N GLN A 182 -13.79 -9.58 2.41
CA GLN A 182 -15.08 -9.07 2.94
C GLN A 182 -15.03 -7.66 3.53
N HIS A 183 -13.93 -7.27 4.17
CA HIS A 183 -13.79 -5.93 4.76
C HIS A 183 -13.63 -4.83 3.70
N LEU A 184 -13.17 -5.14 2.48
CA LEU A 184 -13.15 -4.17 1.38
C LEU A 184 -14.55 -3.94 0.80
N GLU A 185 -15.42 -4.95 0.81
CA GLU A 185 -16.83 -4.83 0.40
C GLU A 185 -17.63 -3.96 1.36
N ALA A 186 -17.42 -4.12 2.67
CA ALA A 186 -18.09 -3.31 3.69
C ALA A 186 -17.82 -1.80 3.51
N CYS A 187 -16.59 -1.42 3.17
CA CYS A 187 -16.23 -0.02 2.90
C CYS A 187 -16.86 0.54 1.62
N ARG A 188 -17.14 -0.29 0.61
CA ARG A 188 -17.87 0.14 -0.60
C ARG A 188 -19.34 0.45 -0.30
N GLY A 189 -20.01 -0.43 0.45
CA GLY A 189 -21.43 -0.26 0.80
C GLY A 189 -21.71 1.05 1.55
N GLU A 190 -20.82 1.44 2.46
CA GLU A 190 -20.92 2.69 3.22
C GLU A 190 -20.58 3.95 2.38
N ALA A 191 -19.61 3.86 1.46
CA ALA A 191 -19.25 4.98 0.59
C ALA A 191 -20.40 5.37 -0.36
N THR A 192 -21.16 4.41 -0.89
CA THR A 192 -22.40 4.67 -1.63
C THR A 192 -23.48 5.36 -0.78
N GLY A 193 -23.56 5.03 0.51
CA GLY A 193 -24.47 5.70 1.45
C GLY A 193 -24.04 7.13 1.81
N LEU A 194 -22.74 7.37 1.96
CA LEU A 194 -22.20 8.69 2.32
C LEU A 194 -22.22 9.69 1.15
N VAL A 195 -22.08 9.20 -0.10
CA VAL A 195 -22.25 10.01 -1.31
C VAL A 195 -23.74 10.34 -1.55
N ALA A 196 -24.66 9.39 -1.30
CA ALA A 196 -26.09 9.65 -1.37
C ALA A 196 -26.56 10.70 -0.32
N ALA A 197 -25.98 10.68 0.89
CA ALA A 197 -26.31 11.65 1.94
C ALA A 197 -25.82 13.09 1.64
N LYS A 198 -24.84 13.28 0.75
CA LYS A 198 -24.39 14.60 0.29
C LYS A 198 -25.16 15.13 -0.93
N GLY A 199 -25.95 14.29 -1.60
CA GLY A 199 -26.78 14.67 -2.76
C GLY A 199 -28.22 15.09 -2.40
N ALA A 200 -28.66 14.88 -1.16
CA ALA A 200 -29.95 15.36 -0.68
C ALA A 200 -29.83 16.84 -0.29
N ALA A 201 -30.13 17.71 -1.25
CA ALA A 201 -30.27 19.15 -1.04
C ALA A 201 -31.20 19.44 0.14
N LEU A 202 -30.77 20.35 1.02
CA LEU A 202 -31.63 21.00 2.00
C LEU A 202 -32.83 21.64 1.27
N PRO A 203 -34.09 21.36 1.67
CA PRO A 203 -35.22 22.07 1.11
C PRO A 203 -35.13 23.54 1.53
N SER A 204 -35.13 24.43 0.55
CA SER A 204 -35.22 25.87 0.73
C SER A 204 -36.51 26.24 1.47
N ARG A 205 -36.39 26.79 2.67
CA ARG A 205 -37.35 27.70 3.28
C ARG A 205 -36.62 28.73 4.12
#